data_AF-A0A9X1ILR3-F1
#
_entry.id   AF-A0A9X1ILR3-F1
#
_cell.length_a   1.000
_cell.length_b   1.000
_cell.length_c   1.000
_cell.angle_alpha   90.00
_cell.angle_beta   90.00
_cell.angle_gamma   90.00
#
_symmetry.space_group_name_H-M   'P 1'
#
loop_
_entity.id
_entity.type
_entity.pdbx_description
1 polymer ?
#
loop_
_entity_poly.entity_id
_entity_poly.type
_entity_poly.pdbx_seq_one_letter_code
_entity_poly.pdbx_strand_id
1 'polypeptide(L)'
;MQPAFDRTDWSVLSALLRTAQREGWRVEFAPDHILLSSRRAAEGVIILPAALVRHARGSGWQAVIRTGEIALRHPAVRQAVTLRLGA
;
A
#
# COMPACT_ATOMS: atom_id res chain seq x y z
N MET A 1 -13.85 23.43 18.03
CA MET A 1 -13.67 22.00 18.35
C MET A 1 -12.83 21.40 17.22
N GLN A 2 -11.54 21.17 17.45
CA GLN A 2 -10.66 20.50 16.48
C GLN A 2 -11.08 19.03 16.38
N PRO A 3 -11.30 18.46 15.18
CA PRO A 3 -11.51 17.02 15.06
C PRO A 3 -10.19 16.31 15.39
N ALA A 4 -10.24 15.40 16.36
CA ALA A 4 -9.14 14.51 16.71
C ALA A 4 -8.80 13.60 15.51
N PHE A 5 -7.80 14.01 14.73
CA PHE A 5 -7.27 13.25 13.58
C PHE A 5 -6.10 12.31 14.00
N ASP A 6 -6.15 11.70 15.19
CA ASP A 6 -4.94 11.10 15.78
C ASP A 6 -4.86 9.56 15.79
N ARG A 7 -5.85 8.85 15.25
CA ARG A 7 -5.81 7.37 15.23
C ARG A 7 -5.98 6.83 13.83
N THR A 8 -4.99 6.04 13.38
CA THR A 8 -5.08 5.26 12.15
C THR A 8 -6.35 4.41 12.18
N ASP A 9 -7.14 4.47 11.10
CA ASP A 9 -8.18 3.50 10.83
C ASP A 9 -7.54 2.17 10.44
N TRP A 10 -7.43 1.30 11.44
CA TRP A 10 -6.85 -0.02 11.30
C TRP A 10 -7.66 -0.93 10.38
N SER A 11 -8.96 -0.69 10.20
CA SER A 11 -9.80 -1.50 9.31
C SER A 11 -9.43 -1.26 7.85
N VAL A 12 -9.27 0.01 7.47
CA VAL A 12 -8.84 0.41 6.11
C VAL A 12 -7.43 -0.10 5.81
N LEU A 13 -6.48 0.11 6.75
CA LEU A 13 -5.12 -0.38 6.57
C LEU A 13 -5.07 -1.91 6.47
N SER A 14 -5.74 -2.62 7.38
CA SER A 14 -5.73 -4.09 7.38
C SER A 14 -6.38 -4.70 6.14
N ALA A 15 -7.40 -4.06 5.57
CA ALA A 15 -8.01 -4.52 4.32
C ALA A 15 -7.01 -4.45 3.15
N LEU A 16 -6.26 -3.35 3.04
CA LEU A 16 -5.21 -3.21 2.03
C LEU A 16 -4.10 -4.26 2.22
N LEU A 17 -3.62 -4.45 3.46
CA LEU A 17 -2.54 -5.41 3.75
C LEU A 17 -2.98 -6.87 3.50
N ARG A 18 -4.21 -7.24 3.85
CA ARG A 18 -4.75 -8.58 3.54
C ARG A 18 -4.85 -8.80 2.04
N THR A 19 -5.26 -7.79 1.29
CA THR A 19 -5.28 -7.86 -0.18
C THR A 19 -3.86 -8.05 -0.72
N ALA A 20 -2.88 -7.31 -0.19
CA ALA A 20 -1.48 -7.46 -0.57
C ALA A 20 -0.96 -8.89 -0.34
N GLN A 21 -1.19 -9.44 0.85
CA GLN A 21 -0.77 -10.80 1.19
C GLN A 21 -1.44 -11.85 0.30
N ARG A 22 -2.74 -11.70 -0.01
CA ARG A 22 -3.46 -12.60 -0.93
C ARG A 22 -2.87 -12.59 -2.34
N GLU A 23 -2.44 -11.42 -2.79
CA GLU A 23 -1.78 -11.24 -4.09
C GLU A 23 -0.28 -11.65 -4.05
N GLY A 24 0.20 -12.19 -2.93
CA GLY A 24 1.57 -12.68 -2.77
C GLY A 24 2.62 -11.59 -2.52
N TRP A 25 2.21 -10.41 -2.06
CA TRP A 25 3.12 -9.33 -1.67
C TRP A 25 3.66 -9.56 -0.27
N ARG A 26 4.95 -9.29 -0.10
CA ARG A 26 5.61 -9.22 1.19
C ARG A 26 5.30 -7.87 1.84
N VAL A 27 5.00 -7.89 3.12
CA VAL A 27 4.73 -6.70 3.94
C VAL A 27 5.89 -6.46 4.88
N GLU A 28 6.45 -5.26 4.85
CA GLU A 28 7.55 -4.82 5.70
C GLU A 28 7.13 -3.54 6.42
N PHE A 29 7.24 -3.54 7.76
CA PHE A 29 6.82 -2.43 8.59
C PHE A 29 8.04 -1.60 8.98
N ALA A 30 8.00 -0.31 8.69
CA ALA A 30 8.93 0.69 9.18
C ALA A 30 8.18 1.70 10.07
N PRO A 31 8.88 2.53 10.86
CA PRO A 31 8.24 3.43 11.83
C PRO A 31 7.17 4.35 11.23
N ASP A 32 7.40 4.88 10.02
CA ASP A 32 6.52 5.87 9.38
C ASP A 32 5.91 5.39 8.06
N HIS A 33 6.30 4.21 7.59
CA HIS A 33 5.84 3.67 6.32
C HIS A 33 5.75 2.15 6.33
N ILE A 34 4.94 1.62 5.44
CA ILE A 34 4.78 0.19 5.19
C ILE A 34 5.18 -0.04 3.76
N LEU A 35 6.17 -0.91 3.57
CA LEU A 35 6.63 -1.31 2.26
C LEU A 35 5.95 -2.62 1.86
N LEU A 36 5.36 -2.62 0.67
CA LEU A 36 4.81 -3.80 0.01
C LEU A 36 5.72 -4.14 -1.15
N SER A 37 6.43 -5.26 -1.06
CA SER A 37 7.38 -5.71 -2.09
C SER A 37 6.90 -7.01 -2.73
N SER A 38 7.03 -7.14 -4.06
CA SER A 38 6.67 -8.37 -4.76
C SER A 38 7.93 -9.13 -5.15
N ARG A 39 8.09 -10.37 -4.65
CA ARG A 39 9.21 -11.26 -5.03
C ARG A 39 9.19 -11.56 -6.53
N ARG A 40 8.01 -11.75 -7.12
CA ARG A 40 7.83 -12.02 -8.54
C ARG A 40 8.26 -10.85 -9.43
N ALA A 41 8.21 -9.62 -8.91
CA ALA A 41 8.74 -8.45 -9.63
C ALA A 41 10.28 -8.49 -9.76
N ALA A 42 10.98 -9.11 -8.80
CA ALA A 42 12.43 -9.34 -8.90
C ALA A 42 12.80 -10.46 -9.90
N GLU A 43 11.85 -11.30 -10.29
CA GLU A 43 12.03 -12.38 -11.27
C GLU A 43 11.73 -11.94 -12.71
N GLY A 44 11.62 -10.61 -12.96
CA GLY A 44 11.35 -10.04 -14.29
C GLY A 44 9.90 -10.19 -14.75
N VAL A 45 9.01 -10.71 -13.90
CA VAL A 45 7.57 -10.73 -14.18
C VAL A 45 7.00 -9.35 -13.84
N ILE A 46 6.54 -8.63 -14.86
CA ILE A 46 5.80 -7.37 -14.68
C ILE A 46 4.47 -7.71 -13.99
N ILE A 47 4.46 -7.72 -12.67
CA ILE A 47 3.22 -7.73 -11.90
C ILE A 47 2.74 -6.29 -11.82
N LEU A 48 1.85 -5.93 -12.73
CA LEU A 48 1.01 -4.77 -12.53
C LEU A 48 0.19 -5.02 -11.25
N PRO A 49 0.31 -4.19 -10.19
CA PRO A 49 -0.47 -4.33 -8.96
C PRO A 49 -1.93 -3.91 -9.16
N ALA A 50 -2.55 -4.30 -10.29
CA ALA A 50 -3.84 -3.81 -10.73
C ALA A 50 -4.94 -4.12 -9.71
N ALA A 51 -4.96 -5.32 -9.13
CA ALA A 51 -5.91 -5.68 -8.08
C ALA A 51 -5.72 -4.82 -6.82
N LEU A 52 -4.46 -4.61 -6.40
CA LEU A 52 -4.13 -3.84 -5.22
C LEU A 52 -4.45 -2.35 -5.38
N VAL A 53 -4.05 -1.76 -6.51
CA VAL A 53 -4.32 -0.36 -6.86
C VAL A 53 -5.82 -0.15 -7.03
N ARG A 54 -6.54 -1.10 -7.65
CA ARG A 54 -8.00 -1.03 -7.77
C ARG A 54 -8.68 -1.08 -6.41
N HIS A 55 -8.26 -1.98 -5.53
CA HIS A 55 -8.77 -2.04 -4.15
C HIS A 55 -8.49 -0.73 -3.40
N ALA A 56 -7.24 -0.25 -3.45
CA ALA A 56 -6.83 0.99 -2.82
C ALA A 56 -7.71 2.17 -3.30
N ARG A 57 -7.87 2.34 -4.62
CA ARG A 57 -8.73 3.38 -5.20
C ARG A 57 -10.19 3.25 -4.76
N GLY A 58 -10.74 2.03 -4.76
CA GLY A 58 -12.11 1.76 -4.30
C GLY A 58 -12.32 2.03 -2.81
N SER A 59 -11.26 1.96 -2.01
CA SER A 59 -11.26 2.28 -0.58
C SER A 59 -10.74 3.69 -0.27
N GLY A 60 -10.73 4.61 -1.24
CA GLY A 60 -10.41 6.02 -1.03
C GLY A 60 -8.92 6.36 -0.92
N TRP A 61 -8.03 5.40 -1.23
CA TRP A 61 -6.59 5.68 -1.26
C TRP A 61 -6.22 6.47 -2.52
N GLN A 62 -5.33 7.43 -2.32
CA GLN A 62 -4.66 8.16 -3.38
C GLN A 62 -3.40 7.40 -3.76
N ALA A 63 -3.20 7.19 -5.06
CA ALA A 63 -2.03 6.52 -5.60
C ALA A 63 -1.20 7.47 -6.47
N VAL A 64 0.10 7.51 -6.22
CA VAL A 64 1.08 8.28 -6.98
C VAL A 64 2.13 7.30 -7.50
N ILE A 65 2.26 7.24 -8.83
CA ILE A 65 3.22 6.36 -9.50
C ILE A 65 4.53 7.12 -9.65
N ARG A 66 5.63 6.49 -9.23
CA ARG A 66 7.01 6.94 -9.43
C ARG A 66 7.79 5.81 -10.10
N THR A 67 8.98 6.10 -10.60
CA THR A 67 9.82 5.10 -11.27
C THR A 67 10.15 3.96 -10.31
N GLY A 68 9.59 2.76 -10.54
CA GLY A 68 9.83 1.56 -9.72
C GLY A 68 8.97 1.43 -8.46
N GLU A 69 8.11 2.41 -8.16
CA GLU A 69 7.27 2.36 -6.95
C GLU A 69 5.91 3.06 -7.11
N ILE A 70 4.96 2.68 -6.26
CA ILE A 70 3.64 3.32 -6.16
C ILE A 70 3.42 3.71 -4.71
N ALA A 71 3.40 5.01 -4.45
CA ALA A 71 3.04 5.54 -3.14
C ALA A 71 1.51 5.58 -3.00
N LEU A 72 1.01 5.00 -1.91
CA LEU A 72 -0.39 4.99 -1.50
C LEU A 72 -0.56 5.81 -0.22
N ARG A 73 -1.52 6.73 -0.23
CA ARG A 73 -1.88 7.58 0.91
C ARG A 73 -3.38 7.55 1.14
N HIS A 74 -3.80 7.49 2.40
CA HIS A 74 -5.21 7.57 2.79
C HIS A 74 -5.35 8.55 3.95
N PRO A 75 -6.33 9.49 3.93
CA PRO A 75 -6.45 10.52 4.97
C PRO A 75 -6.69 9.96 6.38
N ALA A 76 -7.31 8.77 6.47
CA ALA A 76 -7.52 8.06 7.74
C ALA A 76 -6.36 7.13 8.15
N VAL A 77 -5.27 7.04 7.38
CA VAL A 77 -4.12 6.18 7.69
C VAL A 77 -2.87 7.03 7.84
N ARG A 78 -2.27 7.01 9.02
CA ARG A 78 -1.06 7.78 9.32
C ARG A 78 0.15 7.27 8.53
N GLN A 79 0.30 5.95 8.45
CA GLN A 79 1.41 5.31 7.78
C GLN A 79 1.34 5.56 6.27
N ALA A 80 2.48 5.91 5.66
CA ALA A 80 2.60 5.82 4.22
C ALA A 80 2.58 4.35 3.81
N VAL A 81 1.99 4.00 2.67
CA VAL A 81 2.16 2.65 2.11
C VAL A 81 2.84 2.80 0.75
N THR A 82 3.92 2.06 0.52
CA THR A 82 4.66 2.10 -0.75
C THR A 82 4.68 0.71 -1.36
N LEU A 83 4.27 0.60 -2.63
CA LEU A 83 4.42 -0.61 -3.41
C LEU A 83 5.74 -0.52 -4.17
N ARG A 84 6.62 -1.49 -4.01
CA ARG A 84 7.88 -1.56 -4.76
C ARG A 84 7.80 -2.65 -5.83
N LEU A 85 8.02 -2.23 -7.08
CA LEU A 85 7.97 -3.05 -8.29
C LEU A 85 9.40 -3.39 -8.69
N GLY A 86 10.00 -4.38 -8.03
CA GLY A 86 11.38 -4.83 -8.31
C GLY A 86 12.44 -4.14 -7.44
N ALA A 87 13.60 -4.79 -7.34
CA ALA A 87 14.78 -4.29 -6.66
C ALA A 87 15.81 -3.80 -7.68
#